data_AF-A0A972VY83-F1
#
_entry.id   AF-A0A972VY83-F1
#
_cell.length_a   1.000
_cell.length_b   1.000
_cell.length_c   1.000
_cell.angle_alpha   90.00
_cell.angle_beta   90.00
_cell.angle_gamma   90.00
#
_symmetry.space_group_name_H-M   'P 1'
#
loop_
_entity.id
_entity.type
_entity.pdbx_description
1 polymer ?
#
loop_
_entity_poly.entity_id
_entity_poly.type
_entity_poly.pdbx_seq_one_letter_code
_entity_poly.pdbx_strand_id
1 'polypeptide(L)'
;MITHHDWGRPNFLGILIFLPFLDPFIGLLNWMAPERSLTPGATAYIHKVSSSVPDGAIEAVRKELTRMLFNAIRLNMHSFHIHAHAVFDENSELLAGEPLRYVARYEQEYKLLKQTESEVLGYTYAIQRDAKEEEDLRLVTQLNHAVRNATYAAKFIKDIRHNVDEFRVSPSGTIHDLYASFCLYVTGNYHGLATLMAVPASPNIANEYVELFRQVRRGYEWYLNEIYTVVGADKHLNHEIANLLNINRAAYLSTTALFEAVRVLLNLEEDILAGVQTIPQPRKILKQESQ
;
A
#
# COMPACT_ATOMS: atom_id res chain seq x y z
N MET A 1 -51.47 -43.49 -15.10
CA MET A 1 -51.94 -43.30 -13.72
C MET A 1 -50.71 -42.95 -12.88
N ILE A 2 -50.68 -41.72 -12.35
CA ILE A 2 -49.52 -41.08 -11.71
C ILE A 2 -49.19 -41.80 -10.39
N THR A 3 -47.91 -42.04 -10.08
CA THR A 3 -47.38 -41.81 -8.72
C THR A 3 -45.91 -41.35 -8.75
N HIS A 4 -45.76 -40.05 -8.50
CA HIS A 4 -44.71 -39.34 -7.79
C HIS A 4 -43.28 -39.89 -7.76
N HIS A 5 -42.40 -39.18 -8.48
CA HIS A 5 -40.96 -39.18 -8.28
C HIS A 5 -40.64 -38.22 -7.11
N ASP A 6 -40.37 -38.79 -5.94
CA ASP A 6 -40.14 -38.07 -4.68
C ASP A 6 -38.69 -37.54 -4.64
N TRP A 7 -38.43 -36.40 -5.30
CA TRP A 7 -37.20 -35.63 -5.11
C TRP A 7 -37.40 -34.67 -3.94
N GLY A 8 -36.59 -34.82 -2.88
CA GLY A 8 -36.40 -33.76 -1.90
C GLY A 8 -36.70 -34.11 -0.44
N ARG A 9 -36.19 -35.24 0.07
CA ARG A 9 -35.89 -35.31 1.50
C ARG A 9 -34.46 -34.84 1.72
N PRO A 10 -34.21 -33.75 2.46
CA PRO A 10 -32.87 -33.42 2.89
C PRO A 10 -32.28 -34.64 3.61
N ASN A 11 -31.02 -34.97 3.34
CA ASN A 11 -30.29 -36.01 4.05
C ASN A 11 -30.01 -35.54 5.50
N PHE A 12 -31.05 -35.43 6.31
CA PHE A 12 -30.99 -35.08 7.73
C PHE A 12 -30.09 -36.05 8.49
N LEU A 13 -30.07 -37.31 8.08
CA LEU A 13 -29.19 -38.33 8.64
C LEU A 13 -27.71 -38.02 8.37
N GLY A 14 -27.38 -37.51 7.18
CA GLY A 14 -26.02 -37.08 6.85
C GLY A 14 -25.57 -35.86 7.66
N ILE A 15 -26.48 -34.90 7.89
CA ILE A 15 -26.21 -33.73 8.73
C ILE A 15 -26.06 -34.13 10.20
N LEU A 16 -26.88 -35.06 10.70
CA LEU A 16 -26.83 -35.56 12.08
C LEU A 16 -25.54 -36.34 12.37
N ILE A 17 -25.04 -37.09 11.37
CA ILE A 17 -23.79 -37.84 11.48
C ILE A 17 -22.59 -36.90 11.51
N PHE A 18 -22.63 -35.76 10.81
CA PHE A 18 -21.54 -34.78 10.78
C PHE A 18 -21.52 -33.83 11.98
N LEU A 19 -22.66 -33.59 12.62
CA LEU A 19 -22.78 -32.72 13.81
C LEU A 19 -21.77 -33.01 14.93
N PRO A 20 -21.56 -34.26 15.40
CA PRO A 20 -20.57 -34.54 16.46
C PRO A 20 -19.11 -34.35 16.02
N PHE A 21 -18.84 -34.22 14.72
CA PHE A 21 -17.50 -33.98 14.18
C PHE A 21 -17.22 -32.51 13.89
N LEU A 22 -18.23 -31.63 13.93
CA LEU A 22 -18.04 -30.19 13.72
C LEU A 22 -17.17 -29.57 14.81
N ASP A 23 -17.47 -29.83 16.09
CA ASP A 23 -16.72 -29.25 17.21
C ASP A 23 -15.22 -29.64 17.23
N PRO A 24 -14.84 -30.93 17.10
CA PRO A 24 -13.43 -31.29 17.00
C PRO A 24 -12.78 -30.82 15.69
N PHE A 25 -13.54 -30.67 14.60
CA PHE A 25 -13.02 -30.10 13.35
C PHE A 25 -12.79 -28.58 13.44
N ILE A 26 -13.67 -27.85 14.14
CA ILE A 26 -13.47 -26.44 14.50
C ILE A 26 -12.27 -26.31 15.45
N GLY A 27 -12.15 -27.22 16.43
CA GLY A 27 -10.97 -27.30 17.30
C GLY A 27 -9.67 -27.57 16.52
N LEU A 28 -9.71 -28.45 15.52
CA LEU A 28 -8.57 -28.74 14.64
C LEU A 28 -8.26 -27.56 13.71
N LEU A 29 -9.28 -26.86 13.18
CA LEU A 29 -9.11 -25.63 12.41
C LEU A 29 -8.51 -24.52 13.28
N ASN A 30 -8.98 -24.35 14.51
CA ASN A 30 -8.41 -23.43 15.50
C ASN A 30 -7.01 -23.88 15.98
N TRP A 31 -6.68 -25.16 15.88
CA TRP A 31 -5.33 -25.63 16.22
C TRP A 31 -4.34 -25.46 15.05
N MET A 32 -4.79 -25.70 13.81
CA MET A 32 -4.00 -25.46 12.59
C MET A 32 -3.91 -23.97 12.22
N ALA A 33 -4.93 -23.21 12.58
CA ALA A 33 -5.03 -21.76 12.45
C ALA A 33 -5.65 -21.20 13.75
N PRO A 34 -4.84 -21.06 14.83
CA PRO A 34 -5.27 -20.35 16.03
C PRO A 34 -5.98 -19.08 15.62
N GLU A 35 -7.20 -18.86 16.11
CA GLU A 35 -7.79 -17.53 16.14
C GLU A 35 -6.67 -16.60 16.59
N ARG A 36 -6.18 -15.78 15.65
CA ARG A 36 -4.97 -14.99 15.83
C ARG A 36 -5.30 -13.81 16.74
N SER A 37 -5.62 -14.10 17.99
CA SER A 37 -5.37 -13.18 19.07
C SER A 37 -3.93 -13.43 19.52
N LEU A 38 -3.10 -12.39 19.47
CA LEU A 38 -1.81 -12.30 20.17
C LEU A 38 -0.56 -12.94 19.50
N THR A 39 -0.34 -12.67 18.22
CA THR A 39 0.99 -12.14 17.81
C THR A 39 1.07 -10.66 18.22
N PRO A 40 2.23 -9.98 18.28
CA PRO A 40 2.23 -8.50 18.36
C PRO A 40 1.24 -8.01 17.31
N GLY A 41 0.14 -7.40 17.77
CA GLY A 41 -1.08 -7.33 16.97
C GLY A 41 -0.79 -6.71 15.62
N ALA A 42 -1.25 -7.32 14.53
CA ALA A 42 -1.14 -6.72 13.21
C ALA A 42 -1.77 -5.31 13.19
N THR A 43 -2.70 -5.06 14.11
CA THR A 43 -3.32 -3.78 14.39
C THR A 43 -3.00 -3.27 15.79
N ALA A 44 -2.82 -1.96 15.94
CA ALA A 44 -2.45 -1.31 17.19
C ALA A 44 -3.60 -0.51 17.84
N TYR A 45 -4.58 -0.04 17.06
CA TYR A 45 -5.61 0.89 17.53
C TYR A 45 -7.04 0.35 17.43
N ILE A 46 -7.40 -0.28 16.31
CA ILE A 46 -8.81 -0.64 16.05
C ILE A 46 -9.40 -1.67 17.04
N HIS A 47 -8.55 -2.49 17.68
CA HIS A 47 -9.01 -3.46 18.69
C HIS A 47 -9.26 -2.82 20.08
N LYS A 48 -8.89 -1.54 20.27
CA LYS A 48 -9.04 -0.82 21.55
C LYS A 48 -10.33 -0.01 21.64
N VAL A 49 -11.05 0.12 20.53
CA VAL A 49 -12.25 0.95 20.42
C VAL A 49 -13.38 0.11 19.84
N SER A 50 -14.61 0.32 20.34
CA SER A 50 -15.79 -0.33 19.76
C SER A 50 -16.14 0.30 18.42
N SER A 51 -16.46 -0.52 17.41
CA SER A 51 -16.97 -0.04 16.12
C SER A 51 -18.33 0.65 16.22
N SER A 52 -19.05 0.46 17.33
CA SER A 52 -20.37 1.04 17.57
C SER A 52 -20.36 2.51 17.99
N VAL A 53 -19.18 3.11 18.18
CA VAL A 53 -19.00 4.54 18.50
C VAL A 53 -18.26 5.18 17.31
N PRO A 54 -18.99 5.75 16.33
CA PRO A 54 -18.41 6.15 15.04
C PRO A 54 -17.19 7.06 15.15
N ASP A 55 -17.26 8.17 15.90
CA ASP A 55 -16.16 9.12 16.04
C ASP A 55 -14.85 8.45 16.52
N GLY A 56 -14.96 7.68 17.61
CA GLY A 56 -13.82 6.96 18.18
C GLY A 56 -13.29 5.88 17.25
N ALA A 57 -14.18 5.19 16.54
CA ALA A 57 -13.81 4.14 15.60
C ALA A 57 -13.12 4.69 14.34
N ILE A 58 -13.61 5.80 13.79
CA ILE A 58 -13.02 6.51 12.66
C ILE A 58 -11.61 6.99 13.04
N GLU A 59 -11.45 7.57 14.23
CA GLU A 59 -10.13 8.00 14.71
C GLU A 59 -9.16 6.82 14.90
N ALA A 60 -9.65 5.67 15.38
CA ALA A 60 -8.83 4.46 15.46
C ALA A 60 -8.38 3.98 14.08
N VAL A 61 -9.24 4.05 13.07
CA VAL A 61 -8.89 3.72 11.67
C VAL A 61 -7.86 4.71 11.12
N ARG A 62 -8.01 6.02 11.38
CA ARG A 62 -7.02 7.04 10.97
C ARG A 62 -5.63 6.74 11.54
N LYS A 63 -5.55 6.41 12.84
CA LYS A 63 -4.27 6.04 13.48
C LYS A 63 -3.67 4.77 12.90
N GLU A 64 -4.51 3.77 12.60
CA GLU A 64 -4.04 2.54 11.96
C GLU A 64 -3.55 2.80 10.53
N LEU A 65 -4.27 3.63 9.76
CA LEU A 65 -3.86 4.06 8.43
C LEU A 65 -2.51 4.79 8.45
N THR A 66 -2.28 5.69 9.41
CA THR A 66 -0.98 6.35 9.60
C THR A 66 0.15 5.33 9.76
N ARG A 67 -0.04 4.33 10.64
CA ARG A 67 0.94 3.24 10.82
C ARG A 67 1.16 2.46 9.52
N MET A 68 0.07 2.11 8.83
CA MET A 68 0.15 1.39 7.55
C MET A 68 0.93 2.17 6.50
N LEU A 69 0.79 3.50 6.44
CA LEU A 69 1.53 4.35 5.51
C LEU A 69 3.03 4.37 5.80
N PHE A 70 3.42 4.56 7.07
CA PHE A 70 4.83 4.45 7.47
C PHE A 70 5.40 3.05 7.20
N ASN A 71 4.62 2.00 7.48
CA ASN A 71 5.01 0.62 7.20
C ASN A 71 5.16 0.35 5.69
N ALA A 72 4.28 0.89 4.85
CA ALA A 72 4.40 0.78 3.39
C ALA A 72 5.64 1.52 2.86
N ILE A 73 5.92 2.74 3.35
CA ILE A 73 7.13 3.49 2.99
C ILE A 73 8.39 2.71 3.41
N ARG A 74 8.45 2.24 4.65
CA ARG A 74 9.58 1.46 5.17
C ARG A 74 9.82 0.19 4.34
N LEU A 75 8.76 -0.53 4.01
CA LEU A 75 8.83 -1.74 3.22
C LEU A 75 9.34 -1.47 1.78
N ASN A 76 8.90 -0.36 1.20
CA ASN A 76 9.41 0.08 -0.10
C ASN A 76 10.90 0.44 -0.02
N MET A 77 11.32 1.20 0.99
CA MET A 77 12.72 1.54 1.22
C MET A 77 13.61 0.31 1.36
N HIS A 78 13.13 -0.74 2.05
CA HIS A 78 13.84 -2.02 2.17
C HIS A 78 14.12 -2.63 0.79
N SER A 79 13.17 -2.54 -0.15
CA SER A 79 13.37 -3.04 -1.53
C SER A 79 14.47 -2.29 -2.28
N PHE A 80 14.67 -1.01 -1.97
CA PHE A 80 15.68 -0.16 -2.59
C PHE A 80 16.96 -0.01 -1.75
N HIS A 81 17.07 -0.71 -0.61
CA HIS A 81 18.16 -0.56 0.35
C HIS A 81 18.38 0.88 0.84
N ILE A 82 17.30 1.68 0.89
CA ILE A 82 17.35 3.04 1.44
C ILE A 82 17.32 2.95 2.97
N HIS A 83 18.25 3.63 3.63
CA HIS A 83 18.31 3.65 5.09
C HIS A 83 17.17 4.47 5.71
N ALA A 84 16.60 3.98 6.82
CA ALA A 84 15.51 4.63 7.55
C ALA A 84 15.75 6.13 7.85
N HIS A 85 16.95 6.48 8.30
CA HIS A 85 17.32 7.85 8.67
C HIS A 85 17.36 8.84 7.49
N ALA A 86 17.39 8.34 6.25
CA ALA A 86 17.34 9.19 5.06
C ALA A 86 15.90 9.67 4.75
N VAL A 87 14.89 9.07 5.38
CA VAL A 87 13.48 9.33 5.11
C VAL A 87 12.73 9.76 6.38
N PHE A 88 12.95 9.07 7.49
CA PHE A 88 12.20 9.25 8.73
C PHE A 88 12.99 10.09 9.73
N ASP A 89 12.32 11.09 10.30
CA ASP A 89 12.78 11.84 11.47
C ASP A 89 12.26 11.21 12.78
N GLU A 90 12.61 11.81 13.92
CA GLU A 90 12.15 11.31 15.24
C GLU A 90 10.61 11.37 15.38
N ASN A 91 9.96 12.37 14.78
CA ASN A 91 8.51 12.51 14.80
C ASN A 91 7.81 11.39 14.01
N SER A 92 8.41 10.96 12.91
CA SER A 92 7.94 9.83 12.10
C SER A 92 7.95 8.52 12.90
N GLU A 93 9.00 8.26 13.69
CA GLU A 93 9.07 7.07 14.54
C GLU A 93 7.99 7.06 15.63
N LEU A 94 7.70 8.23 16.23
CA LEU A 94 6.64 8.38 17.22
C LEU A 94 5.25 8.06 16.64
N LEU A 95 4.97 8.55 15.43
CA LEU A 95 3.68 8.36 14.77
C LEU A 95 3.49 6.95 14.21
N ALA A 96 4.56 6.31 13.76
CA ALA A 96 4.54 4.91 13.38
C ALA A 96 4.20 3.99 14.57
N GLY A 97 4.43 4.43 15.81
CA GLY A 97 4.07 3.70 17.03
C GLY A 97 4.78 2.35 17.19
N GLU A 98 5.82 2.10 16.41
CA GLU A 98 6.75 0.98 16.52
C GLU A 98 8.09 1.37 15.88
N PRO A 99 9.22 0.77 16.31
CA PRO A 99 10.52 1.20 15.81
C PRO A 99 10.62 0.97 14.30
N LEU A 100 10.73 2.05 13.52
CA LEU A 100 10.95 1.98 12.07
C LEU A 100 12.30 1.35 11.70
N ARG A 101 13.15 1.14 12.70
CA ARG A 101 14.46 0.45 12.62
C ARG A 101 14.37 -1.06 12.81
N TYR A 102 13.20 -1.62 13.15
CA TYR A 102 13.05 -3.07 13.29
C TYR A 102 13.18 -3.74 11.92
N VAL A 103 14.12 -4.67 11.79
CA VAL A 103 14.42 -5.39 10.56
C VAL A 103 13.75 -6.76 10.62
N ALA A 104 12.49 -6.85 10.19
CA ALA A 104 11.90 -8.13 9.86
C ALA A 104 12.29 -8.51 8.42
N ARG A 105 12.12 -9.79 8.06
CA ARG A 105 12.28 -10.18 6.64
C ARG A 105 11.19 -9.50 5.82
N TYR A 106 11.53 -9.01 4.63
CA TYR A 106 10.59 -8.33 3.73
C TYR A 106 9.24 -9.06 3.59
N GLU A 107 9.25 -10.38 3.34
CA GLU A 107 8.01 -11.14 3.17
C GLU A 107 7.15 -11.20 4.43
N GLN A 108 7.77 -11.14 5.62
CA GLN A 108 7.04 -11.08 6.88
C GLN A 108 6.38 -9.71 7.07
N GLU A 109 7.09 -8.63 6.76
CA GLU A 109 6.56 -7.26 6.81
C GLU A 109 5.41 -7.05 5.82
N TYR A 110 5.57 -7.54 4.58
CA TYR A 110 4.48 -7.49 3.59
C TYR A 110 3.26 -8.30 4.02
N LYS A 111 3.47 -9.50 4.59
CA LYS A 111 2.38 -10.33 5.12
C LYS A 111 1.68 -9.64 6.28
N LEU A 112 2.42 -8.97 7.16
CA LEU A 112 1.86 -8.20 8.27
C LEU A 112 1.00 -7.06 7.74
N LEU A 113 1.50 -6.25 6.79
CA LEU A 113 0.74 -5.17 6.17
C LEU A 113 -0.57 -5.66 5.53
N LYS A 114 -0.55 -6.82 4.84
CA LYS A 114 -1.76 -7.45 4.28
C LYS A 114 -2.74 -7.94 5.34
N GLN A 115 -2.23 -8.41 6.48
CA GLN A 115 -3.07 -8.79 7.59
C GLN A 115 -3.73 -7.55 8.22
N THR A 116 -2.96 -6.49 8.47
CA THR A 116 -3.47 -5.20 8.96
C THR A 116 -4.55 -4.64 8.02
N GLU A 117 -4.32 -4.64 6.71
CA GLU A 117 -5.32 -4.23 5.71
C GLU A 117 -6.63 -5.01 5.89
N SER A 118 -6.55 -6.33 6.01
CA SER A 118 -7.73 -7.19 6.12
C SER A 118 -8.51 -6.94 7.42
N GLU A 119 -7.80 -6.76 8.54
CA GLU A 119 -8.40 -6.44 9.85
C GLU A 119 -9.07 -5.06 9.84
N VAL A 120 -8.39 -4.04 9.28
CA VAL A 120 -8.95 -2.68 9.18
C VAL A 120 -10.17 -2.64 8.27
N LEU A 121 -10.14 -3.31 7.11
CA LEU A 121 -11.29 -3.41 6.23
C LEU A 121 -12.48 -4.12 6.90
N GLY A 122 -12.23 -5.17 7.67
CA GLY A 122 -13.27 -5.82 8.47
C GLY A 122 -13.90 -4.85 9.48
N TYR A 123 -13.07 -4.06 10.15
CA TYR A 123 -13.50 -3.08 11.14
C TYR A 123 -14.31 -1.93 10.52
N THR A 124 -13.89 -1.38 9.39
CA THR A 124 -14.64 -0.33 8.68
C THR A 124 -15.99 -0.81 8.18
N TYR A 125 -16.13 -2.06 7.72
CA TYR A 125 -17.43 -2.63 7.39
C TYR A 125 -18.35 -2.72 8.62
N ALA A 126 -17.79 -3.02 9.80
CA ALA A 126 -18.55 -2.99 11.05
C ALA A 126 -19.01 -1.57 11.41
N ILE A 127 -18.16 -0.56 11.22
CA ILE A 127 -18.54 0.85 11.40
C ILE A 127 -19.69 1.22 10.45
N GLN A 128 -19.58 0.88 9.16
CA GLN A 128 -20.60 1.21 8.15
C GLN A 128 -21.98 0.64 8.47
N ARG A 129 -22.05 -0.54 9.11
CA ARG A 129 -23.32 -1.16 9.50
C ARG A 129 -24.04 -0.35 10.60
N ASP A 130 -23.28 0.26 11.49
CA ASP A 130 -23.80 0.93 12.69
C ASP A 130 -23.86 2.46 12.53
N ALA A 131 -23.21 3.02 11.49
CA ALA A 131 -23.22 4.43 11.12
C ALA A 131 -24.62 4.90 10.68
N LYS A 132 -25.03 6.07 11.16
CA LYS A 132 -26.35 6.67 10.89
C LYS A 132 -26.26 7.93 10.04
N GLU A 133 -25.13 8.63 10.11
CA GLU A 133 -24.88 9.87 9.39
C GLU A 133 -24.25 9.58 8.03
N GLU A 134 -24.69 10.30 7.00
CA GLU A 134 -24.16 10.16 5.63
C GLU A 134 -22.68 10.58 5.54
N GLU A 135 -22.27 11.56 6.35
CA GLU A 135 -20.90 12.03 6.45
C GLU A 135 -19.94 10.94 6.94
N ASP A 136 -20.33 10.21 7.99
CA ASP A 136 -19.56 9.07 8.52
C ASP A 136 -19.40 7.97 7.47
N LEU A 137 -20.48 7.63 6.76
CA LEU A 137 -20.45 6.63 5.70
C LEU A 137 -19.50 7.03 4.57
N ARG A 138 -19.52 8.31 4.17
CA ARG A 138 -18.60 8.85 3.16
C ARG A 138 -17.15 8.78 3.64
N LEU A 139 -16.87 9.22 4.87
CA LEU A 139 -15.51 9.23 5.42
C LEU A 139 -14.95 7.81 5.58
N VAL A 140 -15.75 6.87 6.11
CA VAL A 140 -15.34 5.46 6.24
C VAL A 140 -15.09 4.84 4.88
N THR A 141 -15.87 5.20 3.86
CA THR A 141 -15.63 4.76 2.48
C THR A 141 -14.30 5.29 1.93
N GLN A 142 -13.98 6.56 2.17
CA GLN A 142 -12.69 7.13 1.78
C GLN A 142 -11.53 6.46 2.52
N LEU A 143 -11.65 6.21 3.82
CA LEU A 143 -10.65 5.48 4.61
C LEU A 143 -10.46 4.05 4.09
N ASN A 144 -11.53 3.38 3.68
CA ASN A 144 -11.49 2.07 3.03
C ASN A 144 -10.66 2.05 1.75
N HIS A 145 -10.71 3.13 0.96
CA HIS A 145 -9.87 3.28 -0.23
C HIS A 145 -8.42 3.59 0.16
N ALA A 146 -8.19 4.46 1.14
CA ALA A 146 -6.87 4.81 1.62
C ALA A 146 -6.08 3.60 2.18
N VAL A 147 -6.74 2.73 2.95
CA VAL A 147 -6.15 1.49 3.48
C VAL A 147 -5.69 0.55 2.36
N ARG A 148 -6.49 0.40 1.30
CA ARG A 148 -6.10 -0.38 0.11
C ARG A 148 -4.94 0.26 -0.63
N ASN A 149 -4.95 1.58 -0.78
CA ASN A 149 -3.89 2.34 -1.43
C ASN A 149 -2.53 2.20 -0.72
N ALA A 150 -2.50 2.21 0.62
CA ALA A 150 -1.28 1.93 1.38
C ALA A 150 -0.69 0.54 1.06
N THR A 151 -1.56 -0.46 0.90
CA THR A 151 -1.14 -1.83 0.52
C THR A 151 -0.73 -1.91 -0.95
N TYR A 152 -1.44 -1.24 -1.85
CA TYR A 152 -1.10 -1.17 -3.27
C TYR A 152 0.25 -0.52 -3.49
N ALA A 153 0.59 0.51 -2.73
CA ALA A 153 1.93 1.11 -2.75
C ALA A 153 3.02 0.05 -2.54
N ALA A 154 2.89 -0.75 -1.47
CA ALA A 154 3.82 -1.85 -1.20
C ALA A 154 3.81 -2.93 -2.29
N LYS A 155 2.64 -3.24 -2.86
CA LYS A 155 2.50 -4.24 -3.93
C LYS A 155 3.24 -3.83 -5.21
N PHE A 156 3.11 -2.57 -5.65
CA PHE A 156 3.79 -2.10 -6.86
C PHE A 156 5.30 -2.30 -6.76
N ILE A 157 5.89 -2.03 -5.60
CA ILE A 157 7.32 -2.26 -5.37
C ILE A 157 7.63 -3.75 -5.25
N LYS A 158 6.82 -4.52 -4.52
CA LYS A 158 6.97 -5.98 -4.39
C LYS A 158 7.13 -6.65 -5.76
N ASP A 159 6.26 -6.28 -6.70
CA ASP A 159 6.19 -6.91 -8.03
C ASP A 159 7.45 -6.61 -8.88
N ILE A 160 8.22 -5.57 -8.57
CA ILE A 160 9.47 -5.18 -9.28
C ILE A 160 10.76 -5.47 -8.51
N ARG A 161 10.69 -6.11 -7.33
CA ARG A 161 11.88 -6.36 -6.50
C ARG A 161 12.99 -7.13 -7.21
N HIS A 162 12.62 -8.11 -8.02
CA HIS A 162 13.57 -8.86 -8.84
C HIS A 162 14.34 -7.95 -9.82
N ASN A 163 13.66 -6.96 -10.42
CA ASN A 163 14.33 -5.98 -11.28
C ASN A 163 15.31 -5.11 -10.48
N VAL A 164 14.94 -4.71 -9.26
CA VAL A 164 15.83 -3.94 -8.36
C VAL A 164 17.09 -4.75 -8.02
N ASP A 165 16.91 -6.03 -7.70
CA ASP A 165 18.01 -6.94 -7.37
C ASP A 165 18.96 -7.13 -8.58
N GLU A 166 18.42 -7.28 -9.79
CA GLU A 166 19.20 -7.36 -11.04
C GLU A 166 20.05 -6.11 -11.27
N PHE A 167 19.54 -4.91 -10.98
CA PHE A 167 20.32 -3.68 -11.15
C PHE A 167 21.49 -3.55 -10.21
N ARG A 168 21.28 -3.93 -8.95
CA ARG A 168 22.30 -3.81 -7.92
C ARG A 168 23.53 -4.67 -8.21
N VAL A 169 23.36 -5.75 -8.96
CA VAL A 169 24.45 -6.64 -9.36
C VAL A 169 24.93 -6.39 -10.80
N SER A 170 24.42 -5.35 -11.46
CA SER A 170 24.84 -4.99 -12.81
C SER A 170 26.33 -4.61 -12.82
N PRO A 171 27.13 -5.13 -13.78
CA PRO A 171 28.54 -4.75 -13.92
C PRO A 171 28.73 -3.38 -14.59
N SER A 172 27.66 -2.75 -15.09
CA SER A 172 27.73 -1.48 -15.82
C SER A 172 27.77 -0.29 -14.87
N GLY A 173 28.85 0.49 -14.91
CA GLY A 173 28.95 1.74 -14.13
C GLY A 173 27.83 2.73 -14.43
N THR A 174 27.45 2.87 -15.70
CA THR A 174 26.32 3.73 -16.12
C THR A 174 25.00 3.32 -15.48
N ILE A 175 24.74 2.02 -15.39
CA ILE A 175 23.54 1.49 -14.74
C ILE A 175 23.60 1.74 -13.23
N HIS A 176 24.78 1.62 -12.62
CA HIS A 176 24.95 1.93 -11.21
C HIS A 176 24.67 3.41 -10.91
N ASP A 177 25.15 4.34 -11.74
CA ASP A 177 24.91 5.78 -11.59
C ASP A 177 23.43 6.14 -11.76
N LEU A 178 22.76 5.53 -12.75
CA LEU A 178 21.31 5.66 -12.94
C LEU A 178 20.55 5.14 -11.71
N TYR A 179 20.96 4.01 -11.14
CA TYR A 179 20.32 3.45 -9.95
C TYR A 179 20.54 4.32 -8.70
N ALA A 180 21.74 4.86 -8.52
CA ALA A 180 22.02 5.78 -7.41
C ALA A 180 21.16 7.05 -7.51
N SER A 181 21.06 7.64 -8.71
CA SER A 181 20.23 8.81 -8.98
C SER A 181 18.74 8.52 -8.73
N PHE A 182 18.27 7.33 -9.11
CA PHE A 182 16.91 6.88 -8.81
C PHE A 182 16.64 6.78 -7.30
N CYS A 183 17.56 6.17 -6.55
CA CYS A 183 17.41 6.01 -5.10
C CYS A 183 17.33 7.37 -4.39
N LEU A 184 18.14 8.36 -4.82
CA LEU A 184 18.06 9.73 -4.30
C LEU A 184 16.69 10.36 -4.56
N TYR A 185 16.19 10.24 -5.79
CA TYR A 185 14.87 10.74 -6.16
C TYR A 185 13.75 10.10 -5.32
N VAL A 186 13.72 8.77 -5.21
CA VAL A 186 12.71 8.04 -4.44
C VAL A 186 12.80 8.35 -2.94
N THR A 187 14.03 8.48 -2.41
CA THR A 187 14.26 8.89 -1.01
C THR A 187 13.63 10.24 -0.72
N GLY A 188 13.81 11.23 -1.61
CA GLY A 188 13.20 12.55 -1.48
C GLY A 188 11.68 12.50 -1.47
N ASN A 189 11.05 11.68 -2.31
CA ASN A 189 9.60 11.51 -2.34
C ASN A 189 9.07 10.93 -1.02
N TYR A 190 9.72 9.87 -0.52
CA TYR A 190 9.32 9.24 0.74
C TYR A 190 9.54 10.15 1.94
N HIS A 191 10.64 10.91 1.97
CA HIS A 191 10.89 11.89 3.01
C HIS A 191 9.80 12.97 3.02
N GLY A 192 9.42 13.49 1.85
CA GLY A 192 8.34 14.47 1.75
C GLY A 192 7.00 13.94 2.26
N LEU A 193 6.64 12.70 1.90
CA LEU A 193 5.42 12.06 2.38
C LEU A 193 5.43 11.82 3.89
N ALA A 194 6.56 11.36 4.43
CA ALA A 194 6.73 11.19 5.88
C ALA A 194 6.56 12.53 6.61
N THR A 195 7.17 13.60 6.10
CA THR A 195 7.04 14.95 6.66
C THR A 195 5.60 15.46 6.62
N LEU A 196 4.87 15.29 5.50
CA LEU A 196 3.46 15.69 5.42
C LEU A 196 2.59 15.00 6.48
N MET A 197 2.90 13.74 6.82
CA MET A 197 2.19 12.99 7.86
C MET A 197 2.66 13.34 9.28
N ALA A 198 3.91 13.80 9.43
CA ALA A 198 4.54 14.02 10.73
C ALA A 198 4.31 15.41 11.34
N VAL A 199 4.04 16.41 10.49
CA VAL A 199 3.87 17.80 10.91
C VAL A 199 2.43 18.01 11.45
N PRO A 200 2.24 18.61 12.65
CA PRO A 200 0.93 19.07 13.11
C PRO A 200 0.31 19.97 12.06
N ALA A 201 -0.99 19.82 11.77
CA ALA A 201 -1.68 20.50 10.66
C ALA A 201 -1.14 21.91 10.37
N SER A 202 -0.27 22.00 9.36
CA SER A 202 0.24 23.27 8.84
C SER A 202 -0.95 24.02 8.23
N PRO A 203 -1.09 25.34 8.45
CA PRO A 203 -2.08 26.15 7.74
C PRO A 203 -1.97 26.04 6.21
N ASN A 204 -0.81 25.62 5.70
CA ASN A 204 -0.51 25.48 4.28
C ASN A 204 -0.39 24.02 3.82
N ILE A 205 -0.85 23.04 4.60
CA ILE A 205 -0.68 21.62 4.30
C ILE A 205 -1.21 21.21 2.91
N ALA A 206 -2.29 21.84 2.45
CA ALA A 206 -2.83 21.64 1.11
C ALA A 206 -1.82 22.06 0.01
N ASN A 207 -1.17 23.21 0.16
CA ASN A 207 -0.17 23.70 -0.78
C ASN A 207 1.10 22.84 -0.75
N GLU A 208 1.53 22.42 0.45
CA GLU A 208 2.67 21.52 0.65
C GLU A 208 2.42 20.17 -0.03
N TYR A 209 1.22 19.59 0.14
CA TYR A 209 0.78 18.37 -0.53
C TYR A 209 0.84 18.50 -2.05
N VAL A 210 0.27 19.58 -2.62
CA VAL A 210 0.26 19.79 -4.06
C VAL A 210 1.67 19.99 -4.61
N GLU A 211 2.52 20.76 -3.93
CA GLU A 211 3.89 21.01 -4.39
C GLU A 211 4.75 19.74 -4.35
N LEU A 212 4.61 18.92 -3.30
CA LEU A 212 5.28 17.63 -3.25
C LEU A 212 4.80 16.72 -4.39
N PHE A 213 3.50 16.69 -4.68
CA PHE A 213 2.97 15.91 -5.80
C PHE A 213 3.54 16.36 -7.14
N ARG A 214 3.66 17.68 -7.37
CA ARG A 214 4.34 18.24 -8.56
C ARG A 214 5.82 17.84 -8.62
N GLN A 215 6.52 17.84 -7.49
CA GLN A 215 7.91 17.40 -7.41
C GLN A 215 8.05 15.92 -7.80
N VAL A 216 7.21 15.04 -7.26
CA VAL A 216 7.21 13.61 -7.57
C VAL A 216 7.00 13.39 -9.07
N ARG A 217 6.06 14.12 -9.68
CA ARG A 217 5.80 14.06 -11.12
C ARG A 217 6.99 14.55 -11.95
N ARG A 218 7.55 15.72 -11.62
CA ARG A 218 8.75 16.24 -12.30
C ARG A 218 9.92 15.28 -12.19
N GLY A 219 10.12 14.65 -11.04
CA GLY A 219 11.18 13.65 -10.85
C GLY A 219 10.96 12.38 -11.68
N TYR A 220 9.70 11.92 -11.83
CA TYR A 220 9.38 10.80 -12.72
C TYR A 220 9.73 11.13 -14.19
N GLU A 221 9.30 12.31 -14.67
CA GLU A 221 9.56 12.79 -16.03
C GLU A 221 11.06 13.02 -16.26
N TRP A 222 11.76 13.61 -15.29
CA TRP A 222 13.20 13.79 -15.33
C TRP A 222 13.94 12.45 -15.43
N TYR A 223 13.64 11.49 -14.55
CA TYR A 223 14.33 10.20 -14.56
C TYR A 223 14.04 9.39 -15.83
N LEU A 224 12.83 9.53 -16.38
CA LEU A 224 12.48 8.96 -17.68
C LEU A 224 13.39 9.51 -18.80
N ASN A 225 13.66 10.81 -18.80
CA ASN A 225 14.57 11.44 -19.77
C ASN A 225 16.04 11.03 -19.57
N GLU A 226 16.48 10.83 -18.32
CA GLU A 226 17.82 10.29 -18.02
C GLU A 226 18.01 8.90 -18.63
N ILE A 227 17.02 8.01 -18.47
CA ILE A 227 17.06 6.68 -19.09
C ILE A 227 17.16 6.79 -20.61
N TYR A 228 16.34 7.62 -21.26
CA TYR A 228 16.37 7.79 -22.71
C TYR A 228 17.69 8.35 -23.25
N THR A 229 18.32 9.25 -22.51
CA THR A 229 19.64 9.79 -22.85
C THR A 229 20.69 8.68 -22.91
N VAL A 230 20.66 7.76 -21.94
CA VAL A 230 21.59 6.61 -21.90
C VAL A 230 21.30 5.61 -23.01
N VAL A 231 20.03 5.33 -23.32
CA VAL A 231 19.63 4.46 -24.46
C VAL A 231 20.20 4.98 -25.78
N GLY A 232 20.11 6.30 -25.99
CA GLY A 232 20.62 6.94 -27.20
C GLY A 232 22.13 6.79 -27.36
N ALA A 233 22.86 6.66 -26.25
CA ALA A 233 24.31 6.54 -26.22
C ALA A 233 24.82 5.08 -26.30
N ASP A 234 24.09 4.10 -25.73
CA ASP A 234 24.51 2.70 -25.72
C ASP A 234 23.32 1.73 -25.93
N LYS A 235 23.26 1.14 -27.12
CA LYS A 235 22.21 0.19 -27.53
C LYS A 235 22.38 -1.22 -26.93
N HIS A 236 23.51 -1.53 -26.30
CA HIS A 236 23.73 -2.84 -25.67
C HIS A 236 22.98 -2.99 -24.34
N LEU A 237 22.49 -1.89 -23.76
CA LEU A 237 21.82 -1.85 -22.47
C LEU A 237 20.29 -2.04 -22.54
N ASN A 238 19.74 -2.48 -23.69
CA ASN A 238 18.29 -2.48 -23.94
C ASN A 238 17.47 -3.25 -22.88
N HIS A 239 18.00 -4.35 -22.36
CA HIS A 239 17.32 -5.14 -21.31
C HIS A 239 17.31 -4.40 -19.97
N GLU A 240 18.46 -3.88 -19.55
CA GLU A 240 18.62 -3.07 -18.34
C GLU A 240 17.75 -1.80 -18.41
N ILE A 241 17.68 -1.14 -19.56
CA ILE A 241 16.82 0.02 -19.77
C ILE A 241 15.34 -0.33 -19.55
N ALA A 242 14.85 -1.42 -20.14
CA ALA A 242 13.46 -1.82 -20.00
C ALA A 242 13.09 -2.07 -18.53
N ASN A 243 14.00 -2.68 -17.78
CA ASN A 243 13.86 -2.87 -16.35
C ASN A 243 13.83 -1.51 -15.60
N LEU A 244 14.63 -0.50 -15.99
CA LEU A 244 14.68 0.81 -15.31
C LEU A 244 13.39 1.59 -15.55
N LEU A 245 12.86 1.51 -16.76
CA LEU A 245 11.55 2.08 -17.11
C LEU A 245 10.44 1.45 -16.26
N ASN A 246 10.48 0.12 -16.08
CA ASN A 246 9.51 -0.58 -15.23
C ASN A 246 9.61 -0.16 -13.76
N ILE A 247 10.83 -0.05 -13.22
CA ILE A 247 11.06 0.41 -11.85
C ILE A 247 10.58 1.84 -11.65
N ASN A 248 10.92 2.76 -12.55
CA ASN A 248 10.47 4.16 -12.47
C ASN A 248 8.94 4.25 -12.45
N ARG A 249 8.28 3.51 -13.35
CA ARG A 249 6.83 3.44 -13.40
C ARG A 249 6.23 2.87 -12.12
N ALA A 250 6.74 1.76 -11.63
CA ALA A 250 6.25 1.12 -10.41
C ALA A 250 6.43 2.01 -9.18
N ALA A 251 7.56 2.72 -9.06
CA ALA A 251 7.79 3.68 -7.99
C ALA A 251 6.87 4.89 -8.08
N TYR A 252 6.59 5.40 -9.28
CA TYR A 252 5.62 6.48 -9.48
C TYR A 252 4.19 6.04 -9.10
N LEU A 253 3.76 4.86 -9.53
CA LEU A 253 2.45 4.29 -9.16
C LEU A 253 2.35 4.03 -7.65
N SER A 254 3.41 3.48 -7.06
CA SER A 254 3.50 3.29 -5.61
C SER A 254 3.36 4.61 -4.86
N THR A 255 4.09 5.64 -5.30
CA THR A 255 4.10 6.94 -4.63
C THR A 255 2.75 7.63 -4.78
N THR A 256 2.14 7.58 -5.97
CA THR A 256 0.78 8.10 -6.21
C THR A 256 -0.26 7.41 -5.32
N ALA A 257 -0.17 6.09 -5.13
CA ALA A 257 -1.05 5.39 -4.19
C ALA A 257 -0.87 5.88 -2.74
N LEU A 258 0.37 6.14 -2.30
CA LEU A 258 0.61 6.76 -0.99
C LEU A 258 -0.01 8.16 -0.90
N PHE A 259 0.13 8.99 -1.94
CA PHE A 259 -0.49 10.31 -2.00
C PHE A 259 -2.00 10.27 -1.80
N GLU A 260 -2.71 9.38 -2.52
CA GLU A 260 -4.16 9.23 -2.36
C GLU A 260 -4.58 8.84 -0.94
N ALA A 261 -3.80 7.98 -0.28
CA ALA A 261 -4.06 7.61 1.09
C ALA A 261 -3.76 8.76 2.08
N VAL A 262 -2.65 9.49 1.87
CA VAL A 262 -2.27 10.67 2.67
C VAL A 262 -3.30 11.80 2.50
N ARG A 263 -3.85 12.01 1.30
CA ARG A 263 -4.92 12.99 1.05
C ARG A 263 -6.12 12.77 1.96
N VAL A 264 -6.58 11.52 2.05
CA VAL A 264 -7.70 11.13 2.92
C VAL A 264 -7.32 11.30 4.39
N LEU A 265 -6.12 10.87 4.78
CA LEU A 265 -5.63 11.02 6.17
C LEU A 265 -5.63 12.50 6.60
N LEU A 266 -5.14 13.39 5.73
CA LEU A 266 -5.07 14.83 5.95
C LEU A 266 -6.41 15.56 5.73
N ASN A 267 -7.48 14.84 5.38
CA ASN A 267 -8.80 15.39 5.10
C ASN A 267 -8.80 16.49 4.01
N LEU A 268 -8.01 16.27 2.95
CA LEU A 268 -7.90 17.19 1.82
C LEU A 268 -8.98 16.90 0.76
N GLU A 269 -9.38 17.95 0.04
CA GLU A 269 -10.38 17.89 -1.02
C GLU A 269 -10.01 16.87 -2.12
N GLU A 270 -11.00 16.22 -2.71
CA GLU A 270 -10.80 15.15 -3.69
C GLU A 270 -10.22 15.66 -5.01
N ASP A 271 -10.56 16.88 -5.39
CA ASP A 271 -10.12 17.56 -6.60
C ASP A 271 -8.90 18.48 -6.37
N ILE A 272 -8.23 18.39 -5.22
CA ILE A 272 -7.05 19.20 -4.88
C ILE A 272 -5.93 19.12 -5.94
N LEU A 273 -5.89 18.04 -6.72
CA LEU A 273 -4.96 17.82 -7.82
C LEU A 273 -5.53 18.07 -9.23
N ALA A 274 -6.79 18.51 -9.38
CA ALA A 274 -7.44 18.65 -10.69
C ALA A 274 -6.73 19.61 -11.66
N GLY A 275 -5.94 20.57 -11.14
CA GLY A 275 -5.07 21.46 -11.92
C GLY A 275 -3.66 20.93 -12.20
N VAL A 276 -3.27 19.82 -11.59
CA VAL A 276 -1.99 19.16 -11.83
C VAL A 276 -2.22 18.09 -12.90
N GLN A 277 -1.89 18.38 -14.16
CA GLN A 277 -2.14 17.45 -15.27
C GLN A 277 -1.69 16.03 -14.89
N THR A 278 -2.58 15.05 -14.98
CA THR A 278 -2.24 13.65 -14.76
C THR A 278 -1.47 13.15 -15.98
N ILE A 279 -0.37 12.42 -15.76
CA ILE A 279 0.35 11.77 -16.85
C ILE A 279 -0.65 10.83 -17.55
N PRO A 280 -0.79 10.86 -18.88
CA PRO A 280 -1.65 9.91 -19.55
C PRO A 280 -1.19 8.48 -19.24
N GLN A 281 -2.15 7.62 -18.88
CA GLN A 281 -1.93 6.17 -18.84
C GLN A 281 -1.20 5.76 -20.14
N PRO A 282 -0.15 4.93 -20.07
CA PRO A 282 0.66 4.63 -21.25
C PRO A 282 -0.24 4.06 -22.34
N ARG A 283 -0.33 4.78 -23.46
CA ARG A 283 -0.80 4.19 -24.73
C ARG A 283 0.03 2.93 -24.95
N LYS A 284 -0.63 1.86 -25.37
CA LYS A 284 0.01 0.63 -25.86
C LYS A 284 1.12 1.00 -26.85
N ILE A 285 2.37 1.10 -26.38
CA ILE A 285 3.56 1.12 -27.24
C ILE A 285 3.82 -0.34 -27.54
N LEU A 286 3.10 -0.87 -28.54
CA LEU A 286 3.37 -2.09 -29.29
C LEU A 286 2.31 -2.14 -30.40
N LYS A 287 2.52 -1.31 -31.44
CA LYS A 287 1.98 -1.47 -32.80
C LYS A 287 2.52 -0.36 -33.71
N GLN A 288 3.82 -0.37 -33.94
CA GLN A 288 4.43 0.19 -35.15
C GLN A 288 5.66 -0.64 -35.52
N GLU A 289 5.44 -1.90 -35.86
CA GLU A 289 6.30 -2.65 -36.78
C GLU A 289 5.39 -3.57 -37.60
N SER A 290 4.81 -3.01 -38.66
CA SER A 290 4.35 -3.74 -39.86
C SER A 290 3.80 -2.74 -40.88
N GLN A 291 4.70 -2.08 -41.60
CA GLN A 291 4.52 -1.73 -43.02
C GLN A 291 5.86 -1.91 -43.71
#